data_AF-A0A2D4WIZ2-F1
#
_entry.id   AF-A0A2D4WIZ2-F1
#
_cell.length_a   1.000
_cell.length_b   1.000
_cell.length_c   1.000
_cell.angle_alpha   90.00
_cell.angle_beta   90.00
_cell.angle_gamma   90.00
#
_symmetry.space_group_name_H-M   'P 1'
#
loop_
_entity.id
_entity.type
_entity.pdbx_description
1 polymer ?
#
loop_
_entity_poly.entity_id
_entity_poly.type
_entity_poly.pdbx_seq_one_letter_code
_entity_poly.pdbx_strand_id
1 'polypeptide(L)'
;MKRVAKIAISLFVLGLIVLPQWAPVNAVSWIPPYNPGLTGIFATNQALSAITEMPVGKAPEHVACDSQGRLYTSLDGGAVLRSDTQGQWLELGN
;
A
#
# COMPACT_ATOMS: atom_id res chain seq x y z
N MET A 1 -29.56 -36.37 4.34
CA MET A 1 -29.03 -35.17 3.64
C MET A 1 -29.58 -33.86 4.19
N LYS A 2 -30.91 -33.61 4.18
CA LYS A 2 -31.50 -32.32 4.62
C LYS A 2 -31.20 -31.94 6.09
N ARG A 3 -31.17 -32.91 7.01
CA ARG A 3 -30.87 -32.65 8.45
C ARG A 3 -29.41 -32.29 8.69
N VAL A 4 -28.49 -33.02 8.06
CA VAL A 4 -27.05 -32.75 8.13
C VAL A 4 -26.72 -31.36 7.57
N ALA A 5 -27.32 -31.01 6.42
CA ALA A 5 -27.17 -29.67 5.85
C ALA A 5 -27.67 -28.56 6.80
N LYS A 6 -28.82 -28.75 7.44
CA LYS A 6 -29.34 -27.78 8.43
C LYS A 6 -28.42 -27.61 9.63
N ILE A 7 -27.84 -28.69 10.15
CA ILE A 7 -26.90 -28.65 11.26
C ILE A 7 -25.61 -27.93 10.85
N ALA A 8 -25.06 -28.26 9.68
CA ALA A 8 -23.85 -27.61 9.17
C ALA A 8 -24.05 -26.09 8.98
N ILE A 9 -25.19 -25.68 8.40
CA ILE A 9 -25.54 -24.26 8.25
C ILE A 9 -25.68 -23.59 9.63
N SER A 10 -26.33 -24.26 10.59
CA SER A 10 -26.51 -23.69 11.93
C SER A 10 -25.17 -23.50 12.66
N LEU A 11 -24.26 -24.47 12.56
CA LEU A 11 -22.91 -24.36 13.12
C LEU A 11 -22.09 -23.27 12.42
N PHE A 12 -22.23 -23.12 11.10
CA PHE A 12 -21.57 -22.06 10.36
C PHE A 12 -22.05 -20.68 10.80
N VAL A 13 -23.37 -20.47 10.89
CA VAL A 13 -23.95 -19.22 11.37
C VAL A 13 -23.53 -18.94 12.82
N LEU A 14 -23.54 -19.95 13.69
CA LEU A 14 -23.07 -19.80 15.06
C LEU A 14 -21.59 -19.40 15.13
N GLY A 15 -20.76 -20.00 14.28
CA GLY A 15 -19.35 -19.64 14.16
C GLY A 15 -19.15 -18.18 13.77
N LEU A 16 -19.92 -17.67 12.79
CA LEU A 16 -19.86 -16.26 12.38
C LEU A 16 -20.23 -15.28 13.52
N ILE A 17 -21.09 -15.72 14.45
CA ILE A 17 -21.50 -14.90 15.60
C ILE A 17 -20.45 -14.94 16.72
N VAL A 18 -19.88 -16.12 17.01
CA VAL A 18 -19.00 -16.32 18.16
C VAL A 18 -17.54 -15.95 17.88
N LEU A 19 -17.02 -16.25 16.68
CA LEU A 19 -15.60 -16.03 16.34
C LEU A 19 -15.12 -14.57 16.57
N PRO A 20 -15.89 -13.52 16.21
CA PRO A 20 -15.47 -12.14 16.48
C PRO A 20 -15.31 -11.81 17.96
N GLN A 21 -16.00 -12.53 18.86
CA GLN A 21 -15.93 -12.30 20.31
C GLN A 21 -14.60 -12.76 20.94
N TRP A 22 -13.80 -13.56 20.23
CA TRP A 22 -12.47 -13.99 20.66
C TRP A 22 -11.34 -13.08 20.17
N ALA A 23 -11.65 -12.05 19.38
CA ALA A 23 -10.66 -11.07 18.99
C ALA A 23 -10.20 -10.27 20.23
N PRO A 24 -8.89 -9.95 20.34
CA PRO A 24 -8.37 -9.15 21.45
C PRO A 24 -8.79 -7.67 21.39
N VAL A 25 -9.60 -7.31 20.39
CA VAL A 25 -10.06 -5.95 20.10
C VAL A 25 -11.54 -5.96 19.75
N ASN A 26 -12.26 -4.94 20.20
CA ASN A 26 -13.67 -4.77 19.85
C ASN A 26 -13.79 -4.20 18.44
N ALA A 27 -14.61 -4.83 17.60
CA ALA A 27 -15.02 -4.21 16.35
C ALA A 27 -15.87 -2.98 16.66
N VAL A 28 -15.40 -1.81 16.23
CA VAL A 28 -16.12 -0.54 16.37
C VAL A 28 -16.33 0.07 15.00
N SER A 29 -17.52 0.62 14.76
CA SER A 29 -17.73 1.44 13.56
C SER A 29 -16.93 2.72 13.70
N TRP A 30 -15.99 2.94 12.80
CA TRP A 30 -15.29 4.21 12.71
C TRP A 30 -16.23 5.25 12.09
N ILE A 31 -16.47 6.33 12.83
CA ILE A 31 -17.11 7.53 12.30
C ILE A 31 -15.99 8.54 12.05
N PRO A 32 -15.61 8.80 10.79
CA PRO A 32 -14.59 9.79 10.53
C PRO A 32 -15.06 11.17 11.03
N PRO A 33 -14.17 11.99 11.60
CA PRO A 33 -14.49 13.39 11.82
C PRO A 33 -14.82 14.06 10.48
N TYR A 34 -15.57 15.16 10.53
CA TYR A 34 -15.82 15.98 9.34
C TYR A 34 -14.47 16.42 8.75
N ASN A 35 -14.20 16.00 7.52
CA ASN A 35 -13.07 16.48 6.75
C ASN A 35 -13.56 17.68 5.92
N PRO A 36 -13.23 18.93 6.29
CA PRO A 36 -13.61 20.10 5.49
C PRO A 36 -12.94 20.08 4.11
N GLY A 37 -12.00 19.16 3.89
CA GLY A 37 -11.17 19.12 2.71
C GLY A 37 -10.21 20.30 2.71
N LEU A 38 -9.72 20.60 1.53
CA LEU A 38 -8.95 21.81 1.31
C LEU A 38 -9.93 22.99 1.15
N THR A 39 -9.86 23.97 2.05
CA THR A 39 -10.77 25.12 2.09
C THR A 39 -10.03 26.44 1.84
N GLY A 40 -10.74 27.43 1.31
CA GLY A 40 -10.18 28.76 1.01
C GLY A 40 -9.56 28.89 -0.38
N ILE A 41 -8.81 29.97 -0.60
CA ILE A 41 -8.10 30.20 -1.86
C ILE A 41 -6.79 29.42 -1.82
N PHE A 42 -6.61 28.53 -2.79
CA PHE A 42 -5.38 27.79 -2.96
C PHE A 42 -4.29 28.69 -3.52
N ALA A 43 -3.15 28.76 -2.82
CA ALA A 43 -1.92 29.27 -3.39
C ALA A 43 -1.26 28.17 -4.24
N THR A 44 -0.64 28.55 -5.36
CA THR A 44 0.17 27.62 -6.16
C THR A 44 1.29 27.03 -5.29
N ASN A 45 1.34 25.69 -5.17
CA ASN A 45 2.42 25.01 -4.47
C ASN A 45 3.60 24.80 -5.42
N GLN A 46 4.70 25.50 -5.16
CA GLN A 46 5.96 25.37 -5.91
C GLN A 46 7.05 24.66 -5.11
N ALA A 47 6.73 24.03 -3.97
CA ALA A 47 7.74 23.38 -3.12
C ALA A 47 8.55 22.29 -3.85
N LEU A 48 7.97 21.67 -4.88
CA LEU A 48 8.61 20.66 -5.71
C LEU A 48 8.99 21.16 -7.11
N SER A 49 8.94 22.46 -7.39
CA SER A 49 9.21 22.98 -8.75
C SER A 49 10.67 22.82 -9.19
N ALA A 50 11.58 22.54 -8.25
CA ALA A 50 13.02 22.40 -8.50
C ALA A 50 13.52 20.95 -8.35
N ILE A 51 12.63 19.95 -8.30
CA ILE A 51 13.06 18.55 -8.26
C ILE A 51 13.66 18.13 -9.60
N THR A 52 14.63 17.23 -9.54
CA THR A 52 15.10 16.51 -10.72
C THR A 52 14.29 15.23 -10.86
N GLU A 53 13.60 15.08 -11.98
CA GLU A 53 12.92 13.83 -12.32
C GLU A 53 13.95 12.80 -12.81
N MET A 54 13.88 11.59 -12.24
CA MET A 54 14.69 10.47 -12.69
C MET A 54 13.79 9.45 -13.38
N PRO A 55 13.83 9.36 -14.72
CA PRO A 55 13.01 8.40 -15.44
C PRO A 55 13.43 6.98 -15.04
N VAL A 56 12.44 6.16 -14.75
CA VAL A 56 12.58 4.75 -14.39
C VAL A 56 11.43 3.99 -15.02
N GLY A 57 11.51 2.65 -15.03
CA GLY A 57 10.46 1.80 -15.58
C GLY A 57 9.10 1.99 -14.92
N LYS A 58 8.13 1.19 -15.36
CA LYS A 58 6.74 1.32 -14.93
C LYS A 58 6.55 0.93 -13.46
N ALA A 59 5.75 1.72 -12.75
CA ALA A 59 5.35 1.47 -11.36
C ALA A 59 6.55 1.20 -10.43
N PRO A 60 7.48 2.18 -10.30
CA PRO A 60 8.55 2.06 -9.33
C PRO A 60 7.96 2.07 -7.92
N GLU A 61 8.38 1.11 -7.11
CA GLU A 61 8.08 1.05 -5.69
C GLU A 61 9.14 1.82 -4.88
N HIS A 62 9.17 1.63 -3.56
CA HIS A 62 10.12 2.23 -2.62
C HIS A 62 11.53 2.41 -3.21
N VAL A 63 12.10 3.60 -3.05
CA VAL A 63 13.48 3.91 -3.46
C VAL A 63 14.42 3.99 -2.25
N ALA A 64 15.55 3.30 -2.31
CA ALA A 64 16.63 3.41 -1.33
C ALA A 64 17.87 4.05 -1.99
N CYS A 65 18.67 4.75 -1.19
CA CYS A 65 19.91 5.38 -1.64
C CYS A 65 21.07 4.88 -0.78
N ASP A 66 22.18 4.54 -1.41
CA ASP A 66 23.39 4.13 -0.70
C ASP A 66 24.36 5.30 -0.43
N SER A 67 25.47 5.01 0.25
CA SER A 67 26.51 6.01 0.57
C SER A 67 27.25 6.57 -0.65
N GLN A 68 27.06 5.98 -1.84
CA GLN A 68 27.65 6.42 -3.11
C GLN A 68 26.64 7.20 -3.95
N GLY A 69 25.42 7.40 -3.47
CA GLY A 69 24.36 8.10 -4.19
C GLY A 69 23.66 7.24 -5.26
N ARG A 70 23.85 5.92 -5.26
CA ARG A 70 23.14 5.02 -6.17
C ARG A 70 21.75 4.74 -5.63
N LEU A 71 20.77 4.76 -6.52
CA LEU A 71 19.38 4.49 -6.19
C LEU A 71 19.05 3.02 -6.43
N TYR A 72 18.18 2.47 -5.59
CA TYR A 72 17.66 1.12 -5.70
C TYR A 72 16.15 1.17 -5.65
N THR A 73 15.47 0.48 -6.55
CA THR A 73 14.00 0.39 -6.61
C THR A 73 13.58 -0.94 -7.23
N SER A 74 12.28 -1.20 -7.26
CA SER A 74 11.68 -2.34 -7.97
C SER A 74 10.51 -1.88 -8.84
N LEU A 75 10.22 -2.63 -9.91
CA LEU A 75 9.09 -2.36 -10.81
C LEU A 75 7.92 -3.32 -10.55
N ASP A 76 6.74 -3.04 -11.14
CA ASP A 76 5.55 -3.91 -11.05
C ASP A 76 5.78 -5.35 -11.51
N GLY A 77 6.77 -5.57 -12.38
CA GLY A 77 7.16 -6.88 -12.89
C GLY A 77 8.14 -7.66 -12.01
N GLY A 78 8.51 -7.15 -10.83
CA GLY A 78 9.44 -7.79 -9.88
C GLY A 78 10.91 -7.46 -10.09
N ALA A 79 11.27 -6.85 -11.23
CA ALA A 79 12.64 -6.44 -11.53
C ALA A 79 13.21 -5.49 -10.47
N VAL A 80 14.36 -5.85 -9.89
CA VAL A 80 15.13 -5.05 -8.95
C VAL A 80 16.20 -4.28 -9.71
N LEU A 81 16.20 -2.95 -9.57
CA LEU A 81 17.09 -2.06 -10.31
C LEU A 81 18.05 -1.35 -9.39
N ARG A 82 19.26 -1.06 -9.90
CA ARG A 82 20.22 -0.13 -9.30
C ARG A 82 20.64 0.92 -10.31
N SER A 83 20.66 2.19 -9.92
CA SER A 83 21.22 3.26 -10.75
C SER A 83 22.75 3.26 -10.73
N ASP A 84 23.37 3.83 -11.74
CA ASP A 84 24.70 4.42 -11.63
C ASP A 84 24.62 5.88 -11.15
N THR A 85 25.77 6.56 -11.10
CA THR A 85 25.87 7.97 -10.71
C THR A 85 25.38 8.94 -11.79
N GLN A 86 25.05 8.45 -12.98
CA GLN A 86 24.49 9.21 -14.11
C GLN A 86 22.99 8.94 -14.31
N GLY A 87 22.37 8.13 -13.43
CA GLY A 87 20.95 7.79 -13.50
C GLY A 87 20.59 6.70 -14.51
N GLN A 88 21.56 5.93 -15.01
CA GLN A 88 21.28 4.74 -15.82
C GLN A 88 20.95 3.55 -14.92
N TRP A 89 19.98 2.73 -15.32
CA TRP A 89 19.50 1.62 -14.52
C TRP A 89 20.08 0.28 -14.98
N LEU A 90 20.58 -0.49 -14.02
CA LEU A 90 20.99 -1.88 -14.18
C LEU A 90 19.98 -2.78 -13.45
N GLU A 91 19.45 -3.77 -14.15
CA GLU A 91 18.67 -4.84 -13.53
C GLU A 91 19.60 -5.80 -12.78
N LEU A 92 19.30 -6.04 -11.50
CA LEU A 92 20.03 -6.96 -10.63
C LEU A 92 19.39 -8.34 -10.62
N GLY A 93 18.08 -8.44 -10.87
CA GLY A 93 17.32 -9.68 -10.92
C GLY A 93 15.80 -9.46 -10.86
N ASN A 94 15.05 -10.56 -10.95
CA ASN A 94 13.59 -10.64 -10.84
C ASN A 94 13.23 -11.96 -10.13
#